data_AF-A0A7J6VZF8-F1
#
_entry.id   AF-A0A7J6VZF8-F1
#
_cell.length_a   1.000
_cell.length_b   1.000
_cell.length_c   1.000
_cell.angle_alpha   90.00
_cell.angle_beta   90.00
_cell.angle_gamma   90.00
#
_symmetry.space_group_name_H-M   'P 1'
#
loop_
_entity.id
_entity.type
_entity.pdbx_description
1 polymer ?
#
loop_
_entity_poly.entity_id
_entity_poly.type
_entity_poly.pdbx_seq_one_letter_code
_entity_poly.pdbx_strand_id
1 'polypeptide(L)'
;MKGTVRLLFQPAEEGGAGASHMIKEGALGDSEAIFGMHVDYQNPTGSIESRAGPVLAAVCFFAVKIEGKGGHGAAPHLNVDPIVASSFAILALQQLISREMDPLHSNVLSVTYFHGGTAMNIIPPFVEFGGTLRSLTTDGLQQLQRRVKEVTKIHNI
;
A
#
# COMPACT_ATOMS: atom_id res chain seq x y z
N MET A 1 19.27 -31.10 -24.46
CA MET A 1 19.76 -30.01 -23.58
C MET A 1 20.36 -30.65 -22.33
N LYS A 2 21.43 -30.07 -21.77
CA LYS A 2 21.99 -30.47 -20.48
C LYS A 2 21.71 -29.34 -19.49
N GLY A 3 21.16 -29.66 -18.32
CA GLY A 3 20.76 -28.69 -17.30
C GLY A 3 19.73 -29.29 -16.35
N THR A 4 19.43 -28.60 -15.26
CA THR A 4 18.45 -29.01 -14.24
C THR A 4 17.21 -28.12 -14.32
N VAL A 5 16.03 -28.72 -14.41
CA VAL A 5 14.74 -28.00 -14.31
C VAL A 5 14.14 -28.26 -12.95
N ARG A 6 13.80 -27.20 -12.21
CA ARG A 6 13.09 -27.27 -10.93
C ARG A 6 11.67 -26.77 -11.12
N LEU A 7 10.67 -27.57 -10.76
CA LEU A 7 9.26 -27.18 -10.80
C LEU A 7 8.84 -26.67 -9.42
N LEU A 8 8.34 -25.44 -9.37
CA LEU A 8 7.90 -24.79 -8.13
C LEU A 8 6.38 -24.64 -8.14
N PHE A 9 5.70 -25.28 -7.19
CA PHE A 9 4.26 -25.17 -7.01
C PHE A 9 4.00 -24.23 -5.82
N GLN A 10 3.85 -22.95 -6.11
CA GLN A 10 3.72 -21.92 -5.08
C GLN A 10 2.31 -21.92 -4.45
N PRO A 11 2.18 -22.08 -3.12
CA PRO A 11 0.93 -21.85 -2.42
C PRO A 11 0.72 -20.36 -2.10
N ALA A 12 -0.49 -19.97 -1.73
CA ALA A 12 -0.78 -18.66 -1.11
C ALA A 12 -0.25 -17.43 -1.89
N GLU A 13 -0.39 -17.44 -3.22
CA GLU A 13 -0.05 -16.32 -4.09
C GLU A 13 -0.94 -15.10 -3.80
N GLU A 14 -2.26 -15.32 -3.71
CA GLU A 14 -3.27 -14.27 -3.43
C GLU A 14 -3.02 -13.50 -2.11
N GLY A 15 -2.40 -14.16 -1.12
CA GLY A 15 -2.02 -13.55 0.15
C GLY A 15 -0.68 -12.80 0.12
N GLY A 16 0.06 -12.89 -0.99
CA GLY A 16 1.34 -12.21 -1.21
C GLY A 16 2.56 -12.81 -0.48
N ALA A 17 2.39 -13.90 0.27
CA ALA A 17 3.44 -14.44 1.15
C ALA A 17 4.16 -15.68 0.59
N GLY A 18 3.47 -16.48 -0.25
CA GLY A 18 3.94 -17.80 -0.68
C GLY A 18 5.36 -17.84 -1.25
N ALA A 19 5.62 -16.99 -2.25
CA ALA A 19 6.94 -16.88 -2.87
C ALA A 19 8.04 -16.55 -1.85
N SER A 20 7.79 -15.59 -0.95
CA SER A 20 8.78 -15.17 0.06
C SER A 20 9.17 -16.33 0.98
N HIS A 21 8.21 -17.13 1.43
CA HIS A 21 8.47 -18.29 2.28
C HIS A 21 9.25 -19.38 1.55
N MET A 22 8.82 -19.75 0.33
CA MET A 22 9.54 -20.74 -0.47
C MET A 22 10.99 -20.33 -0.75
N ILE A 23 11.22 -19.06 -1.08
CA ILE A 23 12.57 -18.54 -1.33
C ILE A 23 13.44 -18.66 -0.07
N LYS A 24 12.90 -18.27 1.10
CA LYS A 24 13.62 -18.39 2.39
C LYS A 24 13.98 -19.84 2.72
N GLU A 25 13.16 -20.79 2.31
CA GLU A 25 13.37 -22.23 2.50
C GLU A 25 14.28 -22.85 1.41
N GLY A 26 14.85 -22.04 0.52
CA GLY A 26 15.81 -22.50 -0.49
C GLY A 26 15.18 -23.08 -1.75
N ALA A 27 13.91 -22.77 -2.04
CA ALA A 27 13.21 -23.28 -3.21
C ALA A 27 13.91 -22.93 -4.54
N LEU A 28 14.63 -21.81 -4.60
CA LEU A 28 15.41 -21.41 -5.78
C LEU A 28 16.72 -22.18 -5.95
N GLY A 29 17.39 -22.57 -4.85
CA GLY A 29 18.75 -23.14 -4.90
C GLY A 29 19.68 -22.34 -5.81
N ASP A 30 20.41 -23.02 -6.69
CA ASP A 30 21.39 -22.42 -7.61
C ASP A 30 20.80 -22.07 -9.00
N SER A 31 19.49 -21.81 -9.07
CA SER A 31 18.83 -21.52 -10.36
C SER A 31 19.34 -20.21 -10.98
N GLU A 32 19.79 -20.26 -12.23
CA GLU A 32 20.28 -19.09 -12.98
C GLU A 32 19.14 -18.22 -13.55
N ALA A 33 17.96 -18.80 -13.73
CA ALA A 33 16.78 -18.13 -14.24
C ALA A 33 15.50 -18.72 -13.63
N ILE A 34 14.46 -17.89 -13.54
CA ILE A 34 13.12 -18.30 -13.15
C ILE A 34 12.12 -17.82 -14.21
N PHE A 35 11.14 -18.67 -14.50
CA PHE A 35 10.06 -18.36 -15.44
C PHE A 35 8.73 -18.54 -14.73
N GLY A 36 7.81 -17.63 -14.98
CA GLY A 36 6.43 -17.70 -14.54
C GLY A 36 5.50 -17.35 -15.70
N MET A 37 4.29 -17.87 -15.66
CA MET A 37 3.23 -17.50 -16.60
C MET A 37 1.93 -17.31 -15.83
N HIS A 38 1.10 -16.40 -16.29
CA HIS A 38 -0.23 -16.19 -15.77
C HIS A 38 -1.20 -16.17 -16.95
N VAL A 39 -2.35 -16.83 -16.80
CA VAL A 39 -3.39 -16.78 -17.83
C VAL A 39 -4.11 -15.44 -17.69
N ASP A 40 -4.11 -14.65 -18.76
CA ASP A 40 -4.85 -13.40 -18.82
C ASP A 40 -6.03 -13.54 -19.79
N TYR A 41 -7.24 -13.36 -19.26
CA TYR A 41 -8.47 -13.46 -20.05
C TYR A 41 -8.68 -12.26 -20.99
N GLN A 42 -7.94 -11.17 -20.79
CA GLN A 42 -8.02 -9.98 -21.63
C GLN A 42 -7.26 -10.15 -22.96
N ASN A 43 -6.35 -11.12 -23.03
CA ASN A 43 -5.53 -11.39 -24.20
C ASN A 43 -6.12 -12.48 -25.10
N PRO A 44 -5.98 -12.37 -26.44
CA PRO A 44 -6.46 -13.40 -27.36
C PRO A 44 -5.87 -14.78 -27.07
N THR A 45 -6.69 -15.82 -27.08
CA THR A 45 -6.23 -17.20 -26.90
C THR A 45 -5.19 -17.57 -27.96
N GLY A 46 -4.09 -18.19 -27.53
CA GLY A 46 -2.96 -18.56 -28.40
C GLY A 46 -1.88 -17.48 -28.54
N SER A 47 -2.08 -16.30 -27.92
CA SER A 47 -1.05 -15.27 -27.81
C SER A 47 -0.21 -15.41 -26.53
N ILE A 48 1.02 -14.91 -26.57
CA ILE A 48 1.91 -14.78 -25.41
C ILE A 48 2.45 -13.35 -25.44
N GLU A 49 2.30 -12.65 -24.32
CA GLU A 49 2.84 -11.30 -24.15
C GLU A 49 3.94 -11.28 -23.10
N SER A 50 4.94 -10.45 -23.32
CA SER A 50 6.01 -10.21 -22.35
C SER A 50 6.59 -8.81 -22.54
N ARG A 51 7.21 -8.29 -21.48
CA ARG A 51 7.90 -7.00 -21.50
C ARG A 51 9.19 -7.11 -20.70
N ALA A 52 10.25 -6.45 -21.16
CA ALA A 52 11.46 -6.29 -20.37
C ALA A 52 11.22 -5.29 -19.21
N GLY A 53 11.77 -5.60 -18.03
CA GLY A 53 11.59 -4.78 -16.83
C GLY A 53 10.31 -5.11 -16.04
N PRO A 54 9.91 -4.24 -15.08
CA PRO A 54 8.72 -4.47 -14.25
C PRO A 54 7.47 -4.63 -15.11
N VAL A 55 6.58 -5.56 -14.77
CA VAL A 55 5.28 -5.77 -15.47
C VAL A 55 4.11 -5.36 -14.59
N LEU A 56 4.14 -5.73 -13.30
CA LEU A 56 3.10 -5.43 -12.32
C LEU A 56 3.66 -4.54 -11.20
N ALA A 57 2.78 -3.72 -10.62
CA ALA A 57 3.14 -2.86 -9.50
C ALA A 57 3.15 -3.64 -8.18
N ALA A 58 4.16 -3.40 -7.36
CA ALA A 58 4.19 -3.85 -5.98
C ALA A 58 3.09 -3.15 -5.17
N VAL A 59 2.60 -3.80 -4.11
CA VAL A 59 1.55 -3.29 -3.22
C VAL A 59 2.00 -3.28 -1.76
N CYS A 60 1.61 -2.25 -1.02
CA CYS A 60 1.70 -2.18 0.43
C CYS A 60 0.39 -1.65 1.01
N PHE A 61 0.04 -2.11 2.20
CA PHE A 61 -1.10 -1.59 2.95
C PHE A 61 -0.63 -0.61 4.03
N PHE A 62 -1.47 0.35 4.38
CA PHE A 62 -1.24 1.23 5.52
C PHE A 62 -2.55 1.46 6.29
N ALA A 63 -2.41 1.63 7.61
CA ALA A 63 -3.48 1.99 8.52
C ALA A 63 -2.96 3.06 9.48
N VAL A 64 -3.77 4.06 9.75
CA VAL A 64 -3.46 5.20 10.61
C VAL A 64 -4.60 5.38 11.59
N LYS A 65 -4.25 5.59 12.86
CA LYS A 65 -5.18 6.02 13.90
C LYS A 65 -4.73 7.38 14.41
N ILE A 66 -5.60 8.38 14.27
CA ILE A 66 -5.37 9.72 14.81
C ILE A 66 -6.21 9.85 16.08
N GLU A 67 -5.52 10.01 17.21
CA GLU A 67 -6.15 10.25 18.51
C GLU A 67 -6.34 11.74 18.75
N GLY A 68 -7.43 12.08 19.41
CA GLY A 68 -7.78 13.44 19.81
C GLY A 68 -8.43 13.42 21.18
N LYS A 69 -9.30 14.39 21.42
CA LYS A 69 -10.07 14.52 22.66
C LYS A 69 -11.51 14.79 22.30
N GLY A 70 -12.36 13.79 22.51
CA GLY A 70 -13.78 13.88 22.21
C GLY A 70 -14.57 14.73 23.19
N GLY A 71 -15.76 15.15 22.78
CA GLY A 71 -16.65 15.96 23.60
C GLY A 71 -17.86 16.49 22.83
N HIS A 72 -18.66 17.34 23.48
CA HIS A 72 -19.86 17.89 22.87
C HIS A 72 -19.51 18.78 21.67
N GLY A 73 -20.17 18.58 20.52
CA GLY A 73 -19.88 19.30 19.27
C GLY A 73 -20.11 20.81 19.34
N ALA A 74 -20.93 21.28 20.29
CA ALA A 74 -21.12 22.72 20.56
C ALA A 74 -19.99 23.38 21.38
N ALA A 75 -19.02 22.62 21.90
CA ALA A 75 -17.88 23.14 22.66
C ALA A 75 -16.53 22.69 22.08
N PRO A 76 -16.25 22.97 20.78
CA PRO A 76 -15.06 22.44 20.10
C PRO A 76 -13.74 22.94 20.71
N HIS A 77 -13.72 24.13 21.32
CA HIS A 77 -12.54 24.72 21.97
C HIS A 77 -12.07 23.95 23.22
N LEU A 78 -12.87 23.00 23.73
CA LEU A 78 -12.48 22.11 24.85
C LEU A 78 -11.95 20.76 24.36
N ASN A 79 -11.96 20.53 23.05
CA ASN A 79 -11.74 19.25 22.38
C ASN A 79 -10.55 19.34 21.41
N VAL A 80 -10.05 18.19 20.98
CA VAL A 80 -9.05 18.07 19.91
C VAL A 80 -9.69 17.19 18.85
N ASP A 81 -10.13 17.78 17.74
CA ASP A 81 -10.97 17.11 16.75
C ASP A 81 -10.13 16.22 15.79
N PRO A 82 -10.21 14.88 15.91
CA PRO A 82 -9.45 13.99 15.04
C PRO A 82 -10.05 13.88 13.63
N ILE A 83 -11.31 14.27 13.40
CA ILE A 83 -11.91 14.29 12.04
C ILE A 83 -11.25 15.37 11.20
N VAL A 84 -11.11 16.57 11.75
CA VAL A 84 -10.45 17.69 11.07
C VAL A 84 -8.97 17.37 10.81
N ALA A 85 -8.26 16.89 11.83
CA ALA A 85 -6.85 16.50 11.70
C ALA A 85 -6.64 15.41 10.62
N SER A 86 -7.48 14.38 10.60
CA SER A 86 -7.41 13.31 9.60
C SER A 86 -7.73 13.79 8.19
N SER A 87 -8.68 14.70 8.04
CA SER A 87 -9.04 15.29 6.74
C SER A 87 -7.85 16.03 6.12
N PHE A 88 -7.15 16.84 6.92
CA PHE A 88 -5.92 17.51 6.47
C PHE A 88 -4.80 16.53 6.17
N ALA A 89 -4.62 15.49 6.99
CA ALA A 89 -3.63 14.45 6.74
C ALA A 89 -3.88 13.75 5.40
N ILE A 90 -5.13 13.39 5.08
CA ILE A 90 -5.49 12.74 3.81
C ILE A 90 -5.20 13.64 2.62
N LEU A 91 -5.52 14.94 2.70
CA LEU A 91 -5.18 15.89 1.64
C LEU A 91 -3.66 16.05 1.48
N ALA A 92 -2.91 16.08 2.57
CA ALA A 92 -1.45 16.10 2.53
C ALA A 92 -0.87 14.83 1.90
N LEU A 93 -1.45 13.66 2.17
CA LEU A 93 -1.04 12.41 1.54
C LEU A 93 -1.19 12.45 0.01
N GLN A 94 -2.17 13.17 -0.54
CA GLN A 94 -2.32 13.31 -2.00
C GLN A 94 -1.20 14.15 -2.63
N GLN A 95 -0.53 14.99 -1.84
CA GLN A 95 0.60 15.79 -2.29
C GLN A 95 1.86 14.94 -2.49
N LEU A 96 1.97 13.80 -1.79
CA LEU A 96 3.07 12.85 -2.02
C LEU A 96 3.10 12.42 -3.49
N ILE A 97 1.94 12.02 -4.04
CA ILE A 97 1.84 11.61 -5.44
C ILE A 97 1.98 12.80 -6.37
N SER A 98 1.24 13.89 -6.11
CA SER A 98 1.15 14.97 -7.08
C SER A 98 2.39 15.87 -7.12
N ARG A 99 3.13 16.03 -6.01
CA ARG A 99 4.22 17.02 -5.85
C ARG A 99 5.58 16.44 -5.49
N GLU A 100 5.66 15.26 -4.88
CA GLU A 100 6.95 14.69 -4.44
C GLU A 100 7.47 13.56 -5.33
N MET A 101 6.58 12.77 -5.95
CA MET A 101 6.99 11.67 -6.82
C MET A 101 7.42 12.15 -8.20
N ASP A 102 8.41 11.47 -8.78
CA ASP A 102 8.79 11.65 -10.18
C ASP A 102 7.61 11.25 -11.09
N PRO A 103 7.11 12.14 -11.96
CA PRO A 103 6.00 11.84 -12.87
C PRO A 103 6.32 10.73 -13.88
N LEU A 104 7.59 10.40 -14.12
CA LEU A 104 8.01 9.28 -14.96
C LEU A 104 7.87 7.93 -14.24
N HIS A 105 7.71 7.92 -12.93
CA HIS A 105 7.50 6.72 -12.14
C HIS A 105 6.02 6.56 -11.77
N SER A 106 5.42 5.44 -12.16
CA SER A 106 4.03 5.14 -11.81
C SER A 106 3.90 4.77 -10.33
N ASN A 107 3.25 5.65 -9.58
CA ASN A 107 2.99 5.54 -8.15
C ASN A 107 1.51 5.80 -7.87
N VAL A 108 0.92 5.06 -6.93
CA VAL A 108 -0.48 5.25 -6.51
C VAL A 108 -0.56 5.21 -4.98
N LEU A 109 -1.31 6.15 -4.41
CA LEU A 109 -1.76 6.11 -3.03
C LEU A 109 -3.28 6.17 -3.05
N SER A 110 -3.94 5.25 -2.34
CA SER A 110 -5.39 5.26 -2.20
C SER A 110 -5.75 5.12 -0.73
N VAL A 111 -6.54 6.05 -0.23
CA VAL A 111 -7.25 5.91 1.05
C VAL A 111 -8.59 5.26 0.73
N THR A 112 -8.80 4.05 1.21
CA THR A 112 -9.94 3.20 0.82
C THR A 112 -10.96 3.04 1.94
N TYR A 113 -10.63 3.46 3.16
CA TYR A 113 -11.59 3.54 4.27
C TYR A 113 -11.30 4.73 5.19
N PHE A 114 -12.34 5.21 5.86
CA PHE A 114 -12.30 6.27 6.85
C PHE A 114 -13.42 6.05 7.87
N HIS A 115 -13.07 5.86 9.13
CA HIS A 115 -13.99 5.58 10.22
C HIS A 115 -13.73 6.50 11.40
N GLY A 116 -14.76 7.20 11.85
CA GLY A 116 -14.70 8.05 13.04
C GLY A 116 -16.06 8.63 13.40
N GLY A 117 -16.33 8.72 14.70
CA GLY A 117 -17.62 9.18 15.22
C GLY A 117 -18.74 8.15 15.09
N THR A 118 -19.73 8.28 15.98
CA THR A 118 -20.94 7.44 16.00
C THR A 118 -22.22 8.25 16.24
N ALA A 119 -22.08 9.55 16.48
CA ALA A 119 -23.18 10.47 16.81
C ALA A 119 -23.00 11.81 16.10
N MET A 120 -24.10 12.48 15.77
CA MET A 120 -24.10 13.72 14.98
C MET A 120 -23.63 14.96 15.76
N ASN A 121 -23.57 14.90 17.09
CA ASN A 121 -23.29 16.04 17.97
C ASN A 121 -22.10 15.80 18.92
N ILE A 122 -21.25 14.81 18.63
CA ILE A 122 -20.08 14.46 19.45
C ILE A 122 -18.84 14.46 18.56
N ILE A 123 -17.80 15.18 18.98
CA ILE A 123 -16.45 15.03 18.41
C ILE A 123 -15.88 13.71 18.94
N PRO A 124 -15.43 12.77 18.07
CA PRO A 124 -14.93 11.48 18.53
C PRO A 124 -13.55 11.57 19.19
N PRO A 125 -13.17 10.56 19.99
CA PRO A 125 -11.83 10.49 20.58
C PRO A 125 -10.74 10.07 19.57
N PHE A 126 -11.10 9.46 18.44
CA PHE A 126 -10.15 9.09 17.39
C PHE A 126 -10.83 8.92 16.03
N VAL A 127 -10.00 8.83 14.98
CA VAL A 127 -10.37 8.42 13.62
C VAL A 127 -9.37 7.37 13.13
N GLU A 128 -9.85 6.37 12.42
CA GLU A 128 -9.03 5.38 11.72
C GLU A 128 -9.25 5.48 10.21
N PHE A 129 -8.16 5.52 9.45
CA PHE A 129 -8.21 5.49 7.99
C PHE A 129 -7.02 4.73 7.44
N GLY A 130 -7.11 4.30 6.19
CA GLY A 130 -6.04 3.51 5.57
C GLY A 130 -6.35 3.14 4.14
N GLY A 131 -5.45 2.35 3.56
CA GLY A 131 -5.61 1.83 2.20
C GLY A 131 -4.32 1.28 1.63
N THR A 132 -4.05 1.58 0.36
CA THR A 132 -2.97 0.95 -0.41
C THR A 132 -1.97 1.95 -0.99
N LEU A 133 -0.74 1.49 -1.12
CA LEU A 133 0.36 2.13 -1.84
C LEU A 133 0.78 1.18 -2.97
N ARG A 134 1.00 1.70 -4.18
CA ARG A 134 1.51 0.93 -5.31
C ARG A 134 2.65 1.66 -5.99
N SER A 135 3.62 0.90 -6.49
CA SER A 135 4.71 1.42 -7.31
C SER A 135 5.23 0.36 -8.27
N LEU A 136 5.70 0.79 -9.45
CA LEU A 136 6.44 -0.09 -10.37
C LEU A 136 7.90 -0.32 -9.95
N THR A 137 8.42 0.45 -9.00
CA THR A 137 9.78 0.32 -8.49
C THR A 137 9.79 0.05 -6.99
N THR A 138 10.74 -0.76 -6.54
CA THR A 138 10.95 -1.04 -5.11
C THR A 138 11.27 0.24 -4.34
N ASP A 139 12.13 1.09 -4.91
CA ASP A 139 12.54 2.35 -4.28
C ASP A 139 11.37 3.33 -4.16
N GLY A 140 10.52 3.42 -5.18
CA GLY A 140 9.30 4.24 -5.15
C GLY A 140 8.33 3.79 -4.06
N LEU A 141 8.13 2.47 -3.92
CA LEU A 141 7.29 1.94 -2.85
C LEU A 141 7.88 2.23 -1.46
N GLN A 142 9.18 2.04 -1.27
CA GLN A 142 9.86 2.34 0.00
C GLN A 142 9.79 3.84 0.35
N GLN A 143 9.97 4.71 -0.65
CA GLN A 143 9.82 6.15 -0.48
C GLN A 143 8.40 6.51 -0.04
N LEU A 144 7.37 5.96 -0.69
CA LEU A 144 5.97 6.18 -0.29
C LEU A 144 5.71 5.70 1.14
N GLN A 145 6.14 4.49 1.49
CA GLN A 145 5.98 3.96 2.86
C GLN A 145 6.61 4.88 3.91
N ARG A 146 7.79 5.42 3.63
CA ARG A 146 8.46 6.38 4.53
C ARG A 146 7.67 7.69 4.62
N ARG A 147 7.32 8.30 3.48
CA ARG A 147 6.64 9.60 3.44
C ARG A 147 5.24 9.55 4.05
N VAL A 148 4.49 8.48 3.86
CA VAL A 148 3.19 8.27 4.52
C VAL A 148 3.36 8.30 6.04
N LYS A 149 4.38 7.62 6.59
CA LYS A 149 4.66 7.65 8.04
C LYS A 149 5.04 9.05 8.53
N GLU A 150 5.78 9.82 7.73
CA GLU A 150 6.20 11.17 8.10
C GLU A 150 5.03 12.17 8.08
N VAL A 151 4.15 12.10 7.08
CA VAL A 151 2.94 12.95 7.00
C VAL A 151 1.92 12.61 8.09
N THR A 152 1.81 11.33 8.46
CA THR A 152 0.81 10.85 9.43
C THR A 152 1.30 10.87 10.88
N LYS A 153 2.60 11.09 11.11
CA LYS A 153 3.14 11.36 12.45
C LYS A 153 2.69 12.75 12.91
N ILE A 154 1.60 12.79 13.66
CA ILE A 154 1.27 13.96 14.48
C ILE A 154 2.19 13.91 15.70
N HIS A 155 3.04 14.91 15.85
CA HIS A 155 3.81 15.10 17.09
C HIS A 155 2.79 15.30 18.21
N ASN A 156 2.90 14.53 19.30
CA ASN A 156 2.12 14.76 20.51
C ASN A 156 2.24 16.24 20.89
N ILE A 157 1.15 17.00 20.75
CA ILE A 157 1.04 18.38 21.21
C ILE A 157 0.62 18.35 22.68
#